data_AF-A0A2D5P7Z2-F1
#
_entry.id   AF-A0A2D5P7Z2-F1
#
_cell.length_a   1.000
_cell.length_b   1.000
_cell.length_c   1.000
_cell.angle_alpha   90.00
_cell.angle_beta   90.00
_cell.angle_gamma   90.00
#
_symmetry.space_group_name_H-M   'P 1'
#
loop_
_entity.id
_entity.type
_entity.pdbx_description
1 polymer ?
#
loop_
_entity_poly.entity_id
_entity_poly.type
_entity_poly.pdbx_seq_one_letter_code
_entity_poly.pdbx_strand_id
1 'polypeptide(L)'
;MKKMILPGILILIILFVTFAVFEEVNKFDPNQKRLACQQETTTFEKIHFENPIWETNNLIETNNFIVKSDIEYSRYMPSHLINILTVKQADEILNSILEKHIVSNTPNEKKLIIDYYIYENDKEDKGKKGPKSKLYAGYVLFEFKLDNKLVYKIQTDYMDIDGKDIKDRMTCAIESFLSIK
;
A
#
# COMPACT_ATOMS: atom_id res chain seq x y z
N MET A 1 40.82 37.38 18.42
CA MET A 1 39.96 36.95 17.28
C MET A 1 40.03 35.45 16.99
N LYS A 2 41.19 34.76 17.02
CA LYS A 2 41.29 33.30 16.75
C LYS A 2 40.54 32.37 17.73
N LYS A 3 40.33 32.77 19.00
CA LYS A 3 39.72 31.92 20.04
C LYS A 3 38.20 31.67 19.86
N MET A 4 37.50 32.48 19.06
CA MET A 4 36.06 32.29 18.76
C MET A 4 35.82 31.47 17.47
N ILE A 5 36.84 31.26 16.64
CA ILE A 5 36.71 30.55 15.36
C ILE A 5 36.62 29.04 15.60
N LEU A 6 37.45 28.51 16.50
CA LEU A 6 37.47 27.07 16.84
C LEU A 6 36.14 26.55 17.42
N PRO A 7 35.50 27.20 18.42
CA PRO A 7 34.19 26.76 18.90
C PRO A 7 33.09 26.94 17.84
N GLY A 8 33.17 27.96 16.98
CA GLY A 8 32.23 28.15 15.87
C GLY A 8 32.28 27.00 14.84
N ILE A 9 33.48 26.56 14.47
CA ILE A 9 33.67 25.39 13.59
C ILE A 9 33.12 24.12 14.24
N LEU A 10 33.38 23.93 15.55
CA LEU A 10 32.88 22.76 16.27
C LEU A 10 31.35 22.72 16.31
N ILE A 11 30.69 23.85 16.56
CA ILE A 11 29.22 23.96 16.53
C ILE A 11 28.69 23.63 15.13
N LEU A 12 29.34 24.13 14.07
CA LEU A 12 28.90 23.90 12.69
C LEU A 12 29.03 22.41 12.29
N ILE A 13 30.10 21.74 12.74
CA ILE A 13 30.27 20.29 12.57
C ILE A 13 29.17 19.53 13.31
N ILE A 14 28.87 19.90 14.56
CA ILE A 14 27.81 19.25 15.34
C ILE A 14 26.46 19.43 14.64
N LEU A 15 26.12 20.64 14.19
CA LEU A 15 24.88 20.91 13.47
C LEU A 15 24.78 20.09 12.19
N PHE A 16 25.85 20.03 11.40
CA PHE A 16 25.88 19.24 10.17
C PHE A 16 25.69 17.75 10.43
N VAL A 17 26.39 17.18 11.43
CA VAL A 17 26.24 15.77 11.81
C VAL A 17 24.84 15.49 12.33
N THR A 18 24.27 16.37 13.19
CA THR A 18 22.90 16.19 13.67
C THR A 18 21.88 16.26 12.55
N PHE A 19 22.07 17.14 11.57
CA PHE A 19 21.21 17.24 10.40
C PHE A 19 21.32 16.00 9.50
N ALA A 20 22.53 15.52 9.23
CA ALA A 20 22.75 14.32 8.42
C ALA A 20 22.18 13.06 9.08
N VAL A 21 22.35 12.92 10.40
CA VAL A 21 21.73 11.81 11.16
C VAL A 21 20.21 11.95 11.15
N PHE A 22 19.68 13.15 11.30
CA PHE A 22 18.24 13.40 11.21
C PHE A 22 17.68 13.04 9.83
N GLU A 23 18.35 13.39 8.73
CA GLU A 23 17.93 12.97 7.39
C GLU A 23 17.98 11.45 7.22
N GLU A 24 19.06 10.79 7.63
CA GLU A 24 19.21 9.35 7.42
C GLU A 24 18.22 8.53 8.26
N VAL A 25 17.96 8.94 9.50
CA VAL A 25 16.98 8.26 10.39
C VAL A 25 15.54 8.49 9.94
N ASN A 26 15.23 9.63 9.33
CA ASN A 26 13.89 9.93 8.82
C ASN A 26 13.69 9.52 7.36
N LYS A 27 14.70 8.91 6.74
CA LYS A 27 14.60 8.40 5.39
C LYS A 27 13.63 7.22 5.36
N PHE A 28 12.64 7.30 4.48
CA PHE A 28 11.69 6.20 4.28
C PHE A 28 12.42 4.94 3.80
N ASP A 29 12.36 3.87 4.59
CA ASP A 29 12.80 2.54 4.17
C ASP A 29 11.61 1.74 3.62
N PRO A 30 11.53 1.48 2.30
CA PRO A 30 10.44 0.70 1.70
C PRO A 30 10.39 -0.75 2.20
N ASN A 31 11.45 -1.24 2.86
CA ASN A 31 11.47 -2.57 3.46
C ASN A 31 10.92 -2.59 4.88
N GLN A 32 10.83 -1.43 5.56
CA GLN A 32 10.31 -1.34 6.90
C GLN A 32 8.78 -1.55 6.88
N LYS A 33 8.31 -2.54 7.65
CA LYS A 33 6.88 -2.77 7.85
C LYS A 33 6.36 -1.81 8.91
N ARG A 34 5.47 -0.91 8.51
CA ARG A 34 4.87 0.11 9.39
C ARG A 34 3.75 -0.46 10.26
N LEU A 35 2.99 -1.43 9.75
CA LEU A 35 1.88 -2.07 10.45
C LEU A 35 2.13 -3.56 10.67
N ALA A 36 1.55 -4.10 11.76
CA ALA A 36 1.67 -5.52 12.10
C ALA A 36 1.10 -6.44 11.00
N CYS A 37 -0.03 -6.07 10.39
CA CYS A 37 -0.66 -6.85 9.31
C CYS A 37 0.27 -7.04 8.08
N GLN A 38 1.19 -6.10 7.84
CA GLN A 38 2.15 -6.18 6.73
C GLN A 38 3.26 -7.21 6.98
N GLN A 39 3.38 -7.72 8.20
CA GLN A 39 4.36 -8.74 8.59
C GLN A 39 3.78 -10.16 8.49
N GLU A 40 2.46 -10.31 8.36
CA GLU A 40 1.79 -11.61 8.30
C GLU A 40 2.08 -12.34 6.99
N THR A 41 2.22 -11.59 5.88
CA THR A 41 2.57 -12.11 4.56
C THR A 41 3.53 -11.18 3.85
N THR A 42 4.14 -11.64 2.75
CA THR A 42 5.00 -10.78 1.94
C THR A 42 4.21 -9.57 1.49
N THR A 43 4.68 -8.40 1.91
CA THR A 43 4.07 -7.12 1.58
C THR A 43 5.12 -6.23 0.96
N PHE A 44 4.77 -5.41 -0.03
CA PHE A 44 5.62 -4.37 -0.58
C PHE A 44 4.83 -3.06 -0.59
N GLU A 45 5.43 -1.98 -0.10
CA GLU A 45 4.81 -0.66 -0.16
C GLU A 45 5.71 0.34 -0.90
N LYS A 46 5.08 1.29 -1.58
CA LYS A 46 5.75 2.42 -2.24
C LYS A 46 4.95 3.69 -1.98
N ILE A 47 5.60 4.65 -1.34
CA ILE A 47 5.04 5.96 -0.98
C ILE A 47 5.63 7.02 -1.93
N HIS A 48 4.77 7.85 -2.53
CA HIS A 48 5.21 8.98 -3.36
C HIS A 48 4.99 10.30 -2.62
N PHE A 49 6.04 10.82 -1.99
CA PHE A 49 6.01 12.01 -1.14
C PHE A 49 5.82 13.33 -1.90
N GLU A 50 5.79 13.31 -3.24
CA GLU A 50 5.62 14.51 -4.08
C GLU A 50 4.22 15.13 -3.96
N ASN A 51 3.22 14.38 -3.47
CA ASN A 51 1.89 14.87 -3.18
C ASN A 51 1.60 14.72 -1.67
N PRO A 52 0.90 15.67 -1.03
CA PRO A 52 0.51 15.57 0.38
C PRO A 52 -0.45 14.39 0.57
N ILE A 53 0.08 13.24 0.98
CA ILE A 53 -0.68 12.00 1.19
C ILE A 53 -1.77 12.20 2.25
N TRP A 54 -1.54 13.09 3.21
CA TRP A 54 -2.54 13.48 4.20
C TRP A 54 -3.81 14.11 3.58
N GLU A 55 -3.70 14.85 2.45
CA GLU A 55 -4.88 15.36 1.72
C GLU A 55 -5.70 14.20 1.11
N THR A 56 -5.04 13.09 0.78
CA THR A 56 -5.70 11.93 0.16
C THR A 56 -6.44 11.04 1.15
N ASN A 57 -6.02 10.95 2.41
CA ASN A 57 -6.73 10.17 3.42
C ASN A 57 -8.13 10.73 3.71
N ASN A 58 -8.25 12.06 3.77
CA ASN A 58 -9.52 12.76 3.99
C ASN A 58 -10.56 12.45 2.89
N LEU A 59 -10.11 12.08 1.67
CA LEU A 59 -11.02 11.72 0.59
C LEU A 59 -11.74 10.38 0.83
N ILE A 60 -11.17 9.46 1.62
CA ILE A 60 -11.90 8.27 2.07
C ILE A 60 -12.90 8.66 3.16
N GLU A 61 -12.46 9.43 4.17
CA GLU A 61 -13.29 9.84 5.31
C GLU A 61 -14.53 10.66 4.90
N THR A 62 -14.43 11.41 3.81
CA THR A 62 -15.51 12.25 3.27
C THR A 62 -16.29 11.60 2.11
N ASN A 63 -16.07 10.31 1.85
CA ASN A 63 -16.72 9.54 0.78
C ASN A 63 -16.49 10.14 -0.64
N ASN A 64 -15.24 10.52 -0.93
CA ASN A 64 -14.80 11.11 -2.19
C ASN A 64 -13.78 10.23 -2.92
N PHE A 65 -14.17 9.01 -3.22
CA PHE A 65 -13.33 8.07 -3.98
C PHE A 65 -14.10 7.36 -5.09
N ILE A 66 -13.33 6.75 -6.00
CA ILE A 66 -13.82 5.88 -7.07
C ILE A 66 -13.04 4.58 -6.98
N VAL A 67 -13.74 3.45 -6.97
CA VAL A 67 -13.14 2.12 -7.00
C VAL A 67 -13.02 1.67 -8.45
N LYS A 68 -11.85 1.14 -8.80
CA LYS A 68 -11.61 0.36 -10.03
C LYS A 68 -11.04 -0.98 -9.62
N SER A 69 -11.55 -2.04 -10.20
CA SER A 69 -11.30 -3.40 -9.74
C SER A 69 -11.12 -4.37 -10.90
N ASP A 70 -10.22 -5.33 -10.72
CA ASP A 70 -10.07 -6.48 -11.61
C ASP A 70 -9.63 -7.73 -10.84
N ILE A 71 -9.87 -8.90 -11.42
CA ILE A 71 -9.35 -10.17 -10.90
C ILE A 71 -8.66 -10.92 -12.04
N GLU A 72 -7.37 -11.18 -11.88
CA GLU A 72 -6.59 -12.00 -12.80
C GLU A 72 -6.52 -13.45 -12.30
N TYR A 73 -7.25 -14.32 -12.99
CA TYR A 73 -7.25 -15.76 -12.74
C TYR A 73 -6.07 -16.47 -13.40
N SER A 74 -5.73 -17.66 -12.88
CA SER A 74 -4.70 -18.52 -13.47
C SER A 74 -5.04 -18.90 -14.92
N ARG A 75 -4.01 -18.99 -15.78
CA ARG A 75 -4.16 -19.24 -17.23
C ARG A 75 -3.63 -20.62 -17.65
N TYR A 76 -2.52 -21.04 -17.08
CA TYR A 76 -1.81 -22.29 -17.38
C TYR A 76 -2.18 -23.43 -16.43
N MET A 77 -2.69 -23.11 -15.24
CA MET A 77 -3.30 -24.08 -14.32
C MET A 77 -4.80 -23.77 -14.12
N PRO A 78 -5.62 -24.76 -13.71
CA PRO A 78 -7.01 -24.52 -13.35
C PRO A 78 -7.12 -23.43 -12.29
N SER A 79 -7.93 -22.40 -12.56
CA SER A 79 -8.22 -21.36 -11.58
C SER A 79 -9.16 -21.89 -10.51
N HIS A 80 -8.78 -21.70 -9.26
CA HIS A 80 -9.61 -22.00 -8.10
C HIS A 80 -10.49 -20.80 -7.76
N LEU A 81 -9.90 -19.59 -7.83
CA LEU A 81 -10.57 -18.34 -7.45
C LEU A 81 -11.77 -18.01 -8.33
N ILE A 82 -11.75 -18.39 -9.63
CA ILE A 82 -12.84 -18.10 -10.58
C ILE A 82 -14.20 -18.66 -10.15
N ASN A 83 -14.21 -19.71 -9.32
CA ASN A 83 -15.43 -20.35 -8.84
C ASN A 83 -15.90 -19.81 -7.47
N ILE A 84 -15.11 -18.94 -6.83
CA ILE A 84 -15.30 -18.53 -5.44
C ILE A 84 -15.51 -17.02 -5.33
N LEU A 85 -14.80 -16.24 -6.15
CA LEU A 85 -14.76 -14.79 -6.02
C LEU A 85 -14.91 -14.10 -7.37
N THR A 86 -15.99 -13.35 -7.52
CA THR A 86 -16.21 -12.43 -8.65
C THR A 86 -15.75 -11.01 -8.29
N VAL A 87 -15.49 -10.18 -9.30
CA VAL A 87 -15.17 -8.75 -9.12
C VAL A 87 -16.22 -8.05 -8.24
N LYS A 88 -17.50 -8.33 -8.47
CA LYS A 88 -18.59 -7.75 -7.67
C LYS A 88 -18.49 -8.12 -6.18
N GLN A 89 -18.20 -9.38 -5.86
CA GLN A 89 -18.03 -9.83 -4.47
C GLN A 89 -16.77 -9.20 -3.84
N ALA A 90 -15.69 -9.06 -4.60
CA ALA A 90 -14.51 -8.35 -4.15
C ALA A 90 -14.80 -6.87 -3.85
N ASP A 91 -15.58 -6.21 -4.70
CA ASP A 91 -16.01 -4.82 -4.48
C ASP A 91 -16.93 -4.69 -3.26
N GLU A 92 -17.85 -5.64 -3.04
CA GLU A 92 -18.68 -5.69 -1.83
C GLU A 92 -17.82 -5.84 -0.56
N ILE A 93 -16.77 -6.67 -0.60
CA ILE A 93 -15.80 -6.79 0.51
C ILE A 93 -15.09 -5.46 0.73
N LEU A 94 -14.53 -4.85 -0.32
CA LEU A 94 -13.81 -3.59 -0.21
C LEU A 94 -14.70 -2.45 0.30
N ASN A 95 -15.92 -2.33 -0.21
CA ASN A 95 -16.88 -1.32 0.24
C ASN A 95 -17.19 -1.49 1.73
N SER A 96 -17.38 -2.73 2.21
CA SER A 96 -17.59 -2.99 3.64
C SER A 96 -16.41 -2.61 4.54
N ILE A 97 -15.20 -2.53 3.98
CA ILE A 97 -14.00 -2.05 4.68
C ILE A 97 -14.00 -0.52 4.67
N LEU A 98 -14.17 0.10 3.49
CA LEU A 98 -14.16 1.55 3.32
C LEU A 98 -15.25 2.25 4.12
N GLU A 99 -16.46 1.68 4.19
CA GLU A 99 -17.59 2.22 4.96
C GLU A 99 -17.28 2.45 6.44
N LYS A 100 -16.39 1.64 7.03
CA LYS A 100 -15.97 1.81 8.44
C LYS A 100 -15.12 3.06 8.67
N HIS A 101 -14.56 3.62 7.61
CA HIS A 101 -13.69 4.79 7.64
C HIS A 101 -14.40 6.05 7.15
N ILE A 102 -15.63 5.95 6.63
CA ILE A 102 -16.43 7.11 6.22
C ILE A 102 -17.02 7.79 7.46
N VAL A 103 -16.70 9.07 7.62
CA VAL A 103 -17.17 9.92 8.73
C VAL A 103 -18.28 10.85 8.26
N SER A 104 -18.19 11.36 7.03
CA SER A 104 -19.19 12.26 6.46
C SER A 104 -19.35 12.06 4.95
N ASN A 105 -20.44 12.60 4.40
CA ASN A 105 -20.68 12.65 2.97
C ASN A 105 -20.58 14.11 2.50
N THR A 106 -19.35 14.65 2.51
CA THR A 106 -19.09 16.05 2.11
C THR A 106 -18.56 16.05 0.69
N PRO A 107 -19.28 16.60 -0.31
CA PRO A 107 -18.81 16.59 -1.70
C PRO A 107 -17.45 17.29 -1.86
N ASN A 108 -16.56 16.69 -2.63
CA ASN A 108 -15.29 17.26 -3.05
C ASN A 108 -15.13 17.09 -4.57
N GLU A 109 -14.58 18.10 -5.23
CA GLU A 109 -14.26 18.05 -6.67
C GLU A 109 -13.15 17.04 -6.96
N LYS A 110 -12.18 16.91 -6.04
CA LYS A 110 -11.14 15.89 -6.11
C LYS A 110 -11.70 14.52 -5.71
N LYS A 111 -11.31 13.49 -6.45
CA LYS A 111 -11.63 12.09 -6.14
C LYS A 111 -10.36 11.27 -6.06
N LEU A 112 -10.26 10.48 -4.99
CA LEU A 112 -9.22 9.45 -4.88
C LEU A 112 -9.62 8.25 -5.75
N ILE A 113 -8.76 7.83 -6.66
CA ILE A 113 -8.95 6.58 -7.38
C ILE A 113 -8.29 5.48 -6.55
N ILE A 114 -9.08 4.51 -6.11
CA ILE A 114 -8.64 3.28 -5.48
C ILE A 114 -8.69 2.21 -6.57
N ASP A 115 -7.55 1.99 -7.22
CA ASP A 115 -7.38 1.02 -8.29
C ASP A 115 -6.77 -0.24 -7.70
N TYR A 116 -7.54 -1.31 -7.58
CA TYR A 116 -7.06 -2.55 -7.00
C TYR A 116 -7.27 -3.73 -7.92
N TYR A 117 -6.41 -4.73 -7.81
CA TYR A 117 -6.67 -6.02 -8.44
C TYR A 117 -6.22 -7.18 -7.58
N ILE A 118 -6.90 -8.31 -7.74
CA ILE A 118 -6.57 -9.57 -7.09
C ILE A 118 -5.95 -10.47 -8.14
N TYR A 119 -4.77 -11.00 -7.87
CA TYR A 119 -4.07 -11.91 -8.77
C TYR A 119 -3.99 -13.29 -8.16
N GLU A 120 -4.49 -14.29 -8.87
CA GLU A 120 -4.31 -15.68 -8.52
C GLU A 120 -2.96 -16.20 -9.03
N ASN A 121 -2.22 -16.88 -8.16
CA ASN A 121 -0.88 -17.30 -8.44
C ASN A 121 -0.82 -18.52 -9.36
N ASP A 122 -0.64 -18.30 -10.66
CA ASP A 122 -0.51 -19.39 -11.65
C ASP A 122 0.82 -20.16 -11.51
N LYS A 123 0.86 -21.22 -10.69
CA LYS A 123 2.09 -21.95 -10.33
C LYS A 123 2.73 -22.69 -11.50
N GLU A 124 2.00 -22.86 -12.61
CA GLU A 124 2.47 -23.54 -13.82
C GLU A 124 3.04 -22.58 -14.86
N ASP A 125 2.93 -21.26 -14.65
CA ASP A 125 3.59 -20.26 -15.50
C ASP A 125 5.12 -20.46 -15.54
N LYS A 126 5.64 -20.69 -16.75
CA LYS A 126 7.06 -20.88 -17.04
C LYS A 126 7.89 -19.60 -16.86
N GLY A 127 7.27 -18.42 -16.82
CA GLY A 127 7.92 -17.14 -16.55
C GLY A 127 8.32 -16.95 -15.08
N LYS A 128 7.90 -17.83 -14.17
CA LYS A 128 8.15 -17.71 -12.74
C LYS A 128 9.61 -17.93 -12.35
N LYS A 129 10.16 -16.97 -11.59
CA LYS A 129 11.60 -16.85 -11.24
C LYS A 129 12.12 -17.89 -10.24
N GLY A 130 11.30 -18.85 -9.79
CA GLY A 130 11.74 -19.97 -8.94
C GLY A 130 10.72 -20.40 -7.88
N PRO A 131 11.08 -21.37 -7.02
CA PRO A 131 10.15 -22.03 -6.08
C PRO A 131 9.43 -21.07 -5.13
N LYS A 132 10.11 -20.01 -4.67
CA LYS A 132 9.52 -19.00 -3.77
C LYS A 132 8.28 -18.31 -4.36
N SER A 133 8.25 -18.10 -5.69
CA SER A 133 7.12 -17.49 -6.38
C SER A 133 5.89 -18.40 -6.51
N LYS A 134 5.97 -19.65 -6.01
CA LYS A 134 4.89 -20.63 -6.03
C LYS A 134 4.28 -20.88 -4.63
N LEU A 135 4.79 -20.20 -3.60
CA LEU A 135 4.41 -20.45 -2.20
C LEU A 135 3.06 -19.84 -1.81
N TYR A 136 2.71 -18.69 -2.36
CA TYR A 136 1.46 -17.98 -2.07
C TYR A 136 0.33 -18.41 -3.03
N ALA A 137 -0.92 -18.19 -2.60
CA ALA A 137 -2.11 -18.46 -3.40
C ALA A 137 -2.38 -17.32 -4.40
N GLY A 138 -1.99 -16.10 -4.05
CA GLY A 138 -2.04 -14.93 -4.91
C GLY A 138 -1.60 -13.67 -4.17
N TYR A 139 -1.91 -12.51 -4.72
CA TYR A 139 -1.73 -11.24 -4.01
C TYR A 139 -2.86 -10.27 -4.32
N VAL A 140 -3.07 -9.31 -3.43
CA VAL A 140 -3.86 -8.11 -3.72
C VAL A 140 -2.90 -6.95 -3.95
N LEU A 141 -3.17 -6.16 -4.98
CA LEU A 141 -2.45 -4.93 -5.25
C LEU A 141 -3.42 -3.76 -5.18
N PHE A 142 -3.02 -2.69 -4.49
CA PHE A 142 -3.72 -1.41 -4.46
C PHE A 142 -2.81 -0.31 -4.98
N GLU A 143 -3.36 0.54 -5.84
CA GLU A 143 -2.81 1.81 -6.26
C GLU A 143 -3.79 2.93 -5.94
N PHE A 144 -3.36 3.86 -5.11
CA PHE A 144 -4.10 5.05 -4.73
C PHE A 144 -3.61 6.21 -5.59
N LYS A 145 -4.51 6.79 -6.39
CA LYS A 145 -4.16 7.84 -7.34
C LYS A 145 -4.99 9.10 -7.09
N LEU A 146 -4.33 10.25 -7.04
CA LEU A 146 -4.98 11.55 -7.01
C LEU A 146 -4.62 12.29 -8.30
N ASP A 147 -5.61 12.86 -9.00
CA ASP A 147 -5.40 13.52 -10.30
C ASP A 147 -4.61 12.64 -11.30
N ASN A 148 -4.93 11.34 -11.31
CA ASN A 148 -4.25 10.28 -12.07
C ASN A 148 -2.75 10.06 -11.74
N LYS A 149 -2.22 10.69 -10.69
CA LYS A 149 -0.85 10.47 -10.20
C LYS A 149 -0.85 9.44 -9.08
N LEU A 150 0.09 8.50 -9.13
CA LEU A 150 0.27 7.51 -8.07
C LEU A 150 0.75 8.20 -6.77
N VAL A 151 0.02 7.98 -5.69
CA VAL A 151 0.32 8.53 -4.36
C VAL A 151 0.84 7.42 -3.45
N TYR A 152 0.15 6.28 -3.45
CA TYR A 152 0.51 5.13 -2.66
C TYR A 152 0.27 3.84 -3.43
N LYS A 153 1.16 2.86 -3.27
CA LYS A 153 1.02 1.53 -3.82
C LYS A 153 1.37 0.50 -2.76
N ILE A 154 0.53 -0.51 -2.61
CA ILE A 154 0.80 -1.65 -1.74
C ILE A 154 0.42 -2.96 -2.42
N GLN A 155 1.31 -3.95 -2.32
CA GLN A 155 1.03 -5.34 -2.66
C GLN A 155 1.12 -6.17 -1.39
N THR A 156 0.19 -7.09 -1.16
CA THR A 156 0.30 -8.07 -0.08
C THR A 156 -0.19 -9.43 -0.54
N ASP A 157 0.60 -10.46 -0.29
CA ASP A 157 0.30 -11.84 -0.68
C ASP A 157 -0.85 -12.40 0.18
N TYR A 158 -1.76 -13.17 -0.42
CA TYR A 158 -2.70 -14.02 0.30
C TYR A 158 -2.32 -15.49 0.15
N MET A 159 -2.54 -16.27 1.20
CA MET A 159 -1.99 -17.63 1.35
C MET A 159 -3.05 -18.72 1.26
N ASP A 160 -4.31 -18.45 1.64
CA ASP A 160 -5.39 -19.44 1.57
C ASP A 160 -5.83 -19.57 0.10
N ILE A 161 -5.85 -20.81 -0.41
CA ILE A 161 -6.25 -21.08 -1.80
C ILE A 161 -7.72 -20.71 -2.04
N ASP A 162 -8.58 -20.84 -1.04
CA ASP A 162 -9.99 -20.43 -1.10
C ASP A 162 -10.17 -18.91 -0.95
N GLY A 163 -9.07 -18.14 -0.83
CA GLY A 163 -9.09 -16.69 -0.72
C GLY A 163 -9.66 -16.16 0.60
N LYS A 164 -9.71 -16.98 1.66
CA LYS A 164 -10.33 -16.60 2.96
C LYS A 164 -9.67 -15.39 3.61
N ASP A 165 -8.37 -15.20 3.38
CA ASP A 165 -7.56 -14.11 3.93
C ASP A 165 -7.50 -12.86 3.03
N ILE A 166 -8.16 -12.86 1.86
CA ILE A 166 -8.23 -11.70 0.94
C ILE A 166 -8.82 -10.48 1.64
N LYS A 167 -9.89 -10.65 2.43
CA LYS A 167 -10.49 -9.55 3.20
C LYS A 167 -9.50 -8.90 4.16
N ASP A 168 -8.71 -9.71 4.85
CA ASP A 168 -7.71 -9.22 5.79
C ASP A 168 -6.58 -8.51 5.05
N ARG A 169 -6.19 -9.02 3.87
CA ARG A 169 -5.20 -8.38 2.99
C ARG A 169 -5.68 -7.02 2.48
N MET A 170 -6.92 -6.92 2.02
CA MET A 170 -7.54 -5.64 1.63
C MET A 170 -7.64 -4.66 2.81
N THR A 171 -8.03 -5.16 3.99
CA THR A 171 -8.10 -4.36 5.22
C THR A 171 -6.73 -3.77 5.54
N CYS A 172 -5.68 -4.60 5.52
CA CYS A 172 -4.31 -4.15 5.72
C CYS A 172 -3.88 -3.09 4.70
N ALA A 173 -4.28 -3.21 3.43
CA ALA A 173 -3.97 -2.22 2.40
C ALA A 173 -4.62 -0.85 2.67
N ILE A 174 -5.89 -0.84 3.07
CA ILE A 174 -6.61 0.40 3.43
C ILE A 174 -6.04 1.02 4.71
N GLU A 175 -5.85 0.24 5.77
CA GLU A 175 -5.29 0.73 7.04
C GLU A 175 -3.85 1.24 6.85
N SER A 176 -3.07 0.55 6.02
CA SER A 176 -1.72 0.97 5.67
C SER A 176 -1.70 2.33 4.98
N PHE A 177 -2.59 2.57 4.01
CA PHE A 177 -2.74 3.87 3.38
C PHE A 177 -3.13 4.96 4.39
N LEU A 178 -4.19 4.72 5.17
CA LEU A 178 -4.73 5.67 6.15
C LEU A 178 -3.75 5.98 7.31
N SER A 179 -2.81 5.08 7.61
CA SER A 179 -1.80 5.30 8.65
C SER A 179 -0.69 6.27 8.25
N ILE A 180 -0.58 6.64 6.97
CA ILE A 180 0.43 7.59 6.49
C ILE A 180 0.00 9.00 6.89
N LYS A 181 0.84 9.72 7.64
CA LYS A 181 0.61 11.09 8.11
C LYS A 181 1.66 12.03 7.55
#